data_AF-A0A8J6ZEF4-F1
#
_entry.id   AF-A0A8J6ZEF4-F1
#
_cell.length_a   1.000
_cell.length_b   1.000
_cell.length_c   1.000
_cell.angle_alpha   90.00
_cell.angle_beta   90.00
_cell.angle_gamma   90.00
#
_symmetry.space_group_name_H-M   'P 1'
#
loop_
_entity.id
_entity.type
_entity.pdbx_description
1 polymer ?
#
loop_
_entity_poly.entity_id
_entity_poly.type
_entity_poly.pdbx_seq_one_letter_code
_entity_poly.pdbx_strand_id
1 'polypeptide(L)'
;MDLRRWDGQIEEIVIDKGKKKKKTVLVDEQIARVKKIYNSWQSGNDYSDVPELSRVATLSEIRDKGYSFASSKYIEFVDHDLEIDYPTEMTRIQNEMCELLTLEKNSQTMLTDAFRGIGYDIE
;
A
#
# COMPACT_ATOMS: atom_id res chain seq x y z
N MET A 1 5.11 -2.24 9.34
CA MET A 1 4.21 -1.10 9.07
C MET A 1 4.47 -0.68 7.63
N ASP A 2 3.45 -0.60 6.79
CA ASP A 2 3.63 -0.20 5.39
C ASP A 2 3.21 1.26 5.19
N LEU A 3 4.19 2.15 5.06
CA LEU A 3 3.98 3.60 4.91
C LEU A 3 3.35 3.95 3.55
N ARG A 4 3.45 3.06 2.55
CA ARG A 4 2.89 3.28 1.21
C ARG A 4 1.36 3.34 1.23
N ARG A 5 0.73 2.73 2.24
CA ARG A 5 -0.74 2.67 2.41
C ARG A 5 -1.31 3.86 3.19
N TRP A 6 -0.48 4.85 3.52
CA TRP A 6 -0.90 5.99 4.33
C TRP A 6 -1.44 7.14 3.50
N ASP A 7 -1.82 6.90 2.25
CA ASP A 7 -2.30 7.87 1.27
C ASP A 7 -3.81 8.19 1.35
N GLY A 8 -4.52 7.61 2.31
CA GLY A 8 -5.98 7.78 2.46
C GLY A 8 -6.46 9.18 2.87
N GLN A 9 -5.61 10.00 3.51
CA GLN A 9 -5.97 11.37 3.89
C GLN A 9 -5.10 12.38 3.13
N ILE A 10 -5.73 13.09 2.19
CA ILE A 10 -5.08 14.09 1.34
C ILE A 10 -5.68 15.46 1.64
N GLU A 11 -4.85 16.39 2.08
CA GLU A 11 -5.23 17.79 2.27
C GLU A 11 -4.62 18.68 1.19
N GLU A 12 -5.36 19.72 0.80
CA GLU A 12 -4.90 20.72 -0.15
C GLU A 12 -4.33 21.92 0.61
N ILE A 13 -3.01 22.10 0.52
CA ILE A 13 -2.31 23.23 1.13
C ILE A 13 -2.07 24.33 0.10
N VAL A 14 -2.33 25.57 0.49
CA VAL A 14 -1.99 26.76 -0.32
C VAL A 14 -0.56 27.17 0.03
N ILE A 15 0.33 27.12 -0.96
CA ILE A 15 1.76 27.43 -0.76
C ILE A 15 2.07 28.88 -1.14
N ASP A 16 1.34 29.42 -2.12
CA ASP A 16 1.50 30.79 -2.62
C ASP A 16 0.19 31.24 -3.30
N LYS A 17 0.05 32.52 -3.64
CA LYS A 17 -1.11 33.06 -4.37
C LYS A 17 -1.37 32.24 -5.65
N GLY A 18 -2.42 31.43 -5.62
CA GLY A 18 -2.86 30.59 -6.74
C GLY A 18 -2.15 29.24 -6.87
N LYS A 19 -1.19 28.88 -6.01
CA LYS A 19 -0.51 27.58 -6.05
C LYS A 19 -0.98 26.69 -4.90
N LYS A 20 -1.66 25.60 -5.27
CA LYS A 20 -2.13 24.58 -4.35
C LYS A 20 -1.35 23.28 -4.53
N LYS A 21 -1.07 22.57 -3.44
CA LYS A 21 -0.51 21.20 -3.49
C LYS A 21 -1.33 20.27 -2.63
N LYS A 22 -1.55 19.07 -3.14
CA LYS A 22 -2.10 17.95 -2.39
C LYS A 22 -0.97 17.31 -1.58
N LYS A 23 -1.20 17.10 -0.30
CA LYS A 23 -0.27 16.43 0.62
C LYS A 23 -1.03 15.41 1.43
N THR A 24 -0.41 14.25 1.58
CA THR A 24 -0.87 13.24 2.53
C THR A 24 -0.60 13.73 3.94
N VAL A 25 -1.64 13.73 4.78
CA VAL A 25 -1.57 14.18 6.18
C VAL A 25 -1.66 12.96 7.09
N LEU A 26 -0.77 12.91 8.08
CA LEU A 26 -0.73 11.80 9.02
C LEU A 26 -1.80 11.97 10.10
N VAL A 27 -2.59 10.92 10.34
CA VAL A 27 -3.53 10.90 11.47
C VAL A 27 -2.81 10.64 12.79
N ASP A 28 -3.45 10.99 13.90
CA ASP A 28 -2.91 10.80 15.25
C ASP A 28 -2.44 9.36 15.52
N GLU A 29 -3.17 8.37 15.00
CA GLU A 29 -2.79 6.96 15.14
C GLU A 29 -1.47 6.64 14.41
N GLN A 30 -1.29 7.15 13.18
CA GLN A 30 -0.07 6.98 12.41
C GLN A 30 1.11 7.65 13.12
N ILE A 31 0.90 8.88 13.61
CA ILE A 31 1.90 9.62 14.39
C ILE A 31 2.27 8.86 15.68
N ALA A 32 1.28 8.32 16.40
CA ALA A 32 1.51 7.54 17.62
C ALA A 32 2.35 6.29 17.34
N ARG A 33 2.10 5.59 16.22
CA ARG A 33 2.88 4.42 15.83
C ARG A 33 4.33 4.79 15.50
N VAL A 34 4.59 5.88 14.78
CA VAL A 34 5.96 6.36 14.50
C VAL A 34 6.67 6.77 15.80
N LYS A 35 5.98 7.50 16.68
CA LYS A 35 6.52 7.88 18.00
C LYS A 35 6.90 6.66 18.83
N LYS A 36 6.10 5.59 18.80
CA LYS A 36 6.40 4.35 19.51
C LYS A 36 7.73 3.75 19.05
N ILE A 37 7.97 3.65 17.74
CA ILE A 37 9.23 3.12 17.18
C ILE A 37 10.42 3.94 17.69
N TYR A 38 10.33 5.26 17.61
CA TYR A 38 11.40 6.15 18.08
C TYR A 38 11.66 6.00 19.59
N ASN A 39 10.61 5.96 20.42
CA ASN A 39 10.74 5.81 21.87
C ASN A 39 11.29 4.44 22.26
N SER A 40 10.90 3.37 21.57
CA SER A 40 11.47 2.03 21.75
C SER A 40 12.97 2.05 21.45
N TRP A 41 13.38 2.63 20.33
CA TRP A 41 14.80 2.80 20.00
C TRP A 41 15.54 3.62 21.07
N GLN A 42 14.99 4.77 21.46
CA GLN A 42 15.62 5.67 22.42
C GLN A 42 15.78 5.05 23.81
N SER A 43 14.79 4.26 24.25
CA SER A 43 14.83 3.57 25.55
C SER A 43 15.71 2.32 25.55
N GLY A 44 16.19 1.88 24.39
CA GLY A 44 16.97 0.66 24.23
C GLY A 44 16.17 -0.63 24.44
N ASN A 45 14.84 -0.54 24.53
CA ASN A 45 13.94 -1.66 24.78
C ASN A 45 12.96 -1.82 23.61
N ASP A 46 12.66 -3.07 23.25
CA ASP A 46 11.63 -3.44 22.28
C ASP A 46 11.79 -2.81 20.87
N TYR A 47 13.01 -2.44 20.49
CA TYR A 47 13.33 -2.01 19.13
C TYR A 47 14.01 -3.13 18.34
N SER A 48 13.61 -3.27 17.09
CA SER A 48 14.26 -4.13 16.10
C SER A 48 14.34 -3.40 14.76
N ASP A 49 15.37 -3.71 13.99
CA ASP A 49 15.47 -3.23 12.62
C ASP A 49 14.37 -3.89 11.77
N VAL A 50 13.69 -3.08 10.98
CA VAL A 50 12.58 -3.51 10.12
C VAL A 50 12.90 -3.05 8.70
N PRO A 51 13.00 -3.98 7.73
CA PRO A 51 13.20 -3.64 6.33
C PRO A 51 12.16 -2.63 5.84
N GLU A 52 12.56 -1.77 4.91
CA GLU A 52 11.79 -0.64 4.36
C GLU A 52 11.31 0.43 5.38
N LEU A 53 11.59 0.28 6.68
CA LEU A 53 11.02 1.12 7.72
C LEU A 53 12.05 1.78 8.64
N SER A 54 12.91 1.00 9.30
CA SER A 54 13.81 1.52 10.34
C SER A 54 15.07 0.68 10.50
N ARG A 55 16.20 1.37 10.70
CA ARG A 55 17.48 0.73 11.03
C ARG A 55 18.31 1.58 11.97
N VAL A 56 19.04 0.94 12.88
CA VAL A 56 20.13 1.56 13.64
C VAL A 56 21.47 1.37 12.93
N ALA A 57 22.20 2.46 12.76
CA ALA A 57 23.54 2.45 12.19
C ALA A 57 24.57 2.87 13.25
N THR A 58 25.68 2.15 13.33
CA THR A 58 26.79 2.53 14.20
C THR A 58 27.60 3.67 13.57
N LEU A 59 28.37 4.39 14.40
CA LEU A 59 29.24 5.47 13.90
C LEU A 59 30.29 4.94 12.91
N SER A 60 30.74 3.70 13.06
CA SER A 60 31.67 3.07 12.10
C SER A 60 31.01 2.92 10.73
N GLU A 61 29.80 2.36 10.66
CA GLU A 61 29.07 2.21 9.40
C GLU A 61 28.82 3.55 8.70
N ILE A 62 28.48 4.59 9.47
CA ILE A 62 28.26 5.93 8.94
C ILE A 62 29.55 6.49 8.34
N ARG A 63 30.69 6.26 9.00
CA ARG A 63 32.01 6.68 8.50
C ARG A 63 32.37 5.94 7.21
N ASP A 64 32.16 4.62 7.17
CA ASP A 64 32.45 3.78 6.00
C ASP A 64 31.61 4.18 4.78
N LYS A 65 30.41 4.72 5.00
CA LYS A 65 29.51 5.25 3.97
C LYS A 65 29.73 6.74 3.65
N GLY A 66 30.80 7.33 4.16
CA GLY A 66 31.21 8.71 3.90
C GLY A 66 30.28 9.75 4.54
N TYR A 67 29.75 9.48 5.73
CA TYR A 67 28.82 10.35 6.45
C TYR A 67 27.53 10.68 5.68
N SER A 68 27.17 9.84 4.70
CA SER A 68 25.92 9.96 3.97
C SER A 68 24.77 9.46 4.85
N PHE A 69 23.74 10.27 5.06
CA PHE A 69 22.52 9.89 5.80
C PHE A 69 21.37 9.43 4.87
N ALA A 70 21.69 9.06 3.62
CA ALA A 70 20.70 8.54 2.70
C ALA A 70 20.17 7.19 3.20
N SER A 71 18.86 7.11 3.45
CA SER A 71 18.21 5.92 4.02
C SER A 71 18.48 4.64 3.24
N SER A 72 18.54 4.73 1.90
CA SER A 72 18.82 3.59 1.00
C SER A 72 20.17 2.92 1.23
N LYS A 73 21.12 3.59 1.90
CA LYS A 73 22.40 2.98 2.25
C LYS A 73 22.33 2.11 3.49
N TYR A 74 21.29 2.21 4.31
CA TYR A 74 21.20 1.56 5.61
C TYR A 74 20.00 0.64 5.68
N ILE A 75 18.82 1.13 5.32
CA ILE A 75 17.58 0.37 5.43
C ILE A 75 17.53 -0.65 4.30
N GLU A 76 17.34 -1.92 4.64
CA GLU A 76 17.14 -3.00 3.69
C GLU A 76 15.88 -2.75 2.87
N PHE A 77 15.99 -2.91 1.56
CA PHE A 77 14.85 -2.87 0.64
C PHE A 77 14.49 -4.30 0.26
N VAL A 78 13.24 -4.69 0.49
CA VAL A 78 12.75 -6.03 0.18
C VAL A 78 12.14 -5.99 -1.21
N ASP A 79 12.68 -6.80 -2.12
CA ASP A 79 12.07 -6.99 -3.43
C ASP A 79 10.94 -8.03 -3.30
N HIS A 80 9.73 -7.54 -3.07
CA HIS A 80 8.54 -8.37 -2.94
C HIS A 80 8.15 -9.10 -4.24
N ASP A 81 8.68 -8.67 -5.40
CA ASP A 81 8.37 -9.32 -6.68
C ASP A 81 9.10 -10.66 -6.81
N LEU A 82 10.19 -10.88 -6.06
CA LEU A 82 10.92 -12.16 -6.05
C LEU A 82 10.16 -13.30 -5.36
N GLU A 83 9.16 -13.00 -4.53
CA GLU A 83 8.37 -13.99 -3.79
C GLU A 83 6.99 -14.28 -4.41
N ILE A 84 6.64 -13.63 -5.53
CA ILE A 84 5.34 -13.87 -6.20
C ILE A 84 5.38 -15.20 -6.95
N ASP A 85 4.66 -16.21 -6.45
CA ASP A 85 4.38 -17.43 -7.19
C ASP A 85 3.35 -17.16 -8.29
N TYR A 86 3.85 -16.67 -9.43
CA TYR A 86 3.05 -16.32 -10.60
C TYR A 86 2.06 -17.43 -11.02
N PRO A 87 2.45 -18.72 -11.09
CA PRO A 87 1.50 -19.82 -11.32
C PRO A 87 0.29 -19.82 -10.38
N THR A 88 0.52 -19.68 -9.08
CA THR A 88 -0.57 -19.70 -8.07
C THR A 88 -1.44 -18.46 -8.19
N GLU A 89 -0.85 -17.27 -8.30
CA GLU A 89 -1.60 -16.02 -8.46
C GLU A 89 -2.41 -15.99 -9.76
N MET A 90 -1.85 -16.48 -10.87
CA MET A 90 -2.57 -16.57 -12.14
C MET A 90 -3.75 -17.55 -12.06
N THR A 91 -3.59 -18.66 -11.33
CA THR A 91 -4.67 -19.62 -11.10
C THR A 91 -5.79 -19.00 -10.27
N ARG A 92 -5.47 -18.23 -9.22
CA ARG A 92 -6.44 -17.48 -8.42
C ARG A 92 -7.22 -16.48 -9.29
N ILE A 93 -6.51 -15.67 -10.08
CA ILE A 93 -7.12 -14.68 -10.98
C ILE A 93 -8.02 -15.36 -12.02
N GLN A 94 -7.58 -16.48 -12.59
CA GLN A 94 -8.38 -17.23 -13.56
C GLN A 94 -9.69 -17.73 -12.96
N ASN A 95 -9.66 -18.25 -11.73
CA ASN A 95 -10.86 -18.70 -11.03
C ASN A 95 -11.82 -17.53 -10.74
N GLU A 96 -11.31 -16.41 -10.22
CA GLU A 96 -12.11 -15.20 -9.98
C GLU A 96 -12.75 -14.67 -11.27
N MET A 97 -12.00 -14.66 -12.38
CA MET A 97 -12.53 -14.26 -13.69
C MET A 97 -13.62 -15.23 -14.20
N CYS A 98 -13.46 -16.53 -14.02
CA CYS A 98 -14.49 -17.52 -14.37
C CYS A 98 -15.78 -17.30 -13.55
N GLU A 99 -15.65 -17.03 -12.26
CA GLU A 99 -16.79 -16.71 -11.39
C GLU A 99 -17.50 -15.42 -11.84
N LEU A 100 -16.74 -14.35 -12.11
CA LEU A 100 -17.28 -13.09 -12.61
C LEU A 100 -18.02 -13.25 -13.94
N LEU A 101 -17.45 -13.99 -14.90
CA LEU A 101 -18.12 -14.27 -16.18
C LEU A 101 -19.40 -15.08 -16.01
N THR A 102 -19.43 -15.99 -15.03
CA THR A 102 -20.64 -16.77 -14.72
C THR A 102 -21.72 -15.87 -14.11
N LEU A 103 -21.34 -14.99 -13.19
CA LEU A 103 -22.24 -14.02 -12.59
C LEU A 103 -22.79 -13.03 -13.63
N GLU A 104 -21.95 -12.56 -14.54
CA GLU A 104 -22.34 -11.67 -15.63
C GLU A 104 -23.38 -12.35 -16.54
N LYS A 105 -23.12 -13.58 -17.00
CA LYS A 105 -24.08 -14.35 -17.83
C LYS A 105 -25.42 -14.56 -17.12
N ASN A 106 -25.40 -14.84 -15.82
CA ASN A 106 -26.62 -14.97 -15.03
C ASN A 106 -27.37 -13.63 -14.94
N SER A 107 -26.65 -12.54 -14.72
CA SER A 107 -27.23 -11.20 -14.71
C SER A 107 -27.82 -10.81 -16.06
N GLN A 108 -27.16 -11.14 -17.17
CA GLN A 108 -27.67 -10.91 -18.52
C GLN A 108 -28.96 -11.71 -18.76
N THR A 109 -28.96 -13.00 -18.43
CA THR A 109 -30.16 -13.86 -18.54
C THR A 109 -31.33 -13.32 -17.73
N MET A 110 -31.09 -12.95 -16.46
CA MET A 110 -32.12 -12.35 -15.61
C MET A 110 -32.69 -11.06 -16.20
N LEU A 111 -31.84 -10.24 -16.82
CA LEU A 111 -32.24 -9.00 -17.46
C LEU A 111 -33.13 -9.28 -18.68
N THR A 112 -32.71 -10.19 -19.56
CA THR A 112 -33.48 -10.60 -20.73
C THR A 112 -34.84 -11.20 -20.34
N ASP A 113 -34.89 -12.07 -19.33
CA ASP A 113 -36.13 -12.66 -18.85
C ASP A 113 -37.08 -11.62 -18.23
N ALA A 114 -36.55 -10.61 -17.55
CA ALA A 114 -37.33 -9.50 -17.02
C ALA A 114 -37.99 -8.68 -18.16
N PHE A 115 -37.24 -8.38 -19.22
CA PHE A 115 -37.72 -7.69 -20.41
C PHE A 115 -38.78 -8.50 -21.18
N ARG A 116 -38.60 -9.83 -21.27
CA ARG A 116 -39.62 -10.75 -21.79
C ARG A 116 -40.91 -10.71 -20.98
N GLY A 117 -40.81 -10.73 -19.65
CA GLY A 117 -41.95 -10.73 -18.72
C GLY A 117 -42.82 -9.47 -18.81
N ILE A 118 -42.26 -8.34 -19.24
CA ILE A 118 -42.99 -7.08 -19.47
C ILE A 118 -43.42 -6.87 -20.93
N GLY A 119 -43.20 -7.86 -21.82
CA GLY A 119 -43.62 -7.82 -23.21
C GLY A 119 -42.71 -7.03 -24.16
N TYR A 120 -41.46 -6.74 -23.75
CA TYR A 120 -40.46 -6.03 -24.55
C TYR A 120 -39.20 -6.88 -24.68
N ASP A 121 -39.31 -8.05 -25.32
CA ASP A 121 -38.16 -8.96 -25.52
C ASP A 121 -36.98 -8.22 -26.18
N ILE A 122 -35.77 -8.51 -25.70
CA ILE A 122 -34.51 -7.99 -26.22
C ILE A 122 -33.56 -9.16 -26.48
N GLU A 123 -32.80 -9.11 -27.59
CA GLU A 123 -31.76 -10.10 -27.92
C GLU A 123 -30.48 -9.86 -27.12
#